data_AF-K1SQ33-F1
#
_entry.id   AF-K1SQ33-F1
#
_cell.length_a   1.000
_cell.length_b   1.000
_cell.length_c   1.000
_cell.angle_alpha   90.00
_cell.angle_beta   90.00
_cell.angle_gamma   90.00
#
_symmetry.space_group_name_H-M   'P 1'
#
loop_
_entity.id
_entity.type
_entity.pdbx_description
1 polymer ?
#
loop_
_entity_poly.entity_id
_entity_poly.type
_entity_poly.pdbx_seq_one_letter_code
_entity_poly.pdbx_strand_id
1 'polypeptide(L)'
;MKDISGAREAINVVRRRAHAPEITDSEMTMDFLLDERIRELVGEESRRFTLCRTGKLLERTRKYNTESGPVMRDYHTLWPIPQSIIDS
;
A
#
# COMPACT_ATOMS: atom_id res chain seq x y z
N MET A 1 -7.53 13.64 5.62
CA MET A 1 -8.24 12.47 6.20
C MET A 1 -9.29 13.05 7.12
N LYS A 2 -10.58 12.89 6.81
CA LYS A 2 -11.65 13.67 7.47
C LYS A 2 -12.15 13.04 8.78
N ASP A 3 -11.91 11.75 9.01
CA ASP A 3 -12.27 11.04 10.25
C ASP A 3 -11.12 10.11 10.67
N ILE A 4 -10.30 10.56 11.64
CA ILE A 4 -9.14 9.81 12.13
C ILE A 4 -9.56 8.82 13.22
N SER A 5 -10.44 9.24 14.13
CA SER A 5 -10.92 8.40 15.22
C SER A 5 -11.68 7.17 14.70
N GLY A 6 -12.54 7.34 13.70
CA GLY A 6 -13.23 6.21 13.06
C GLY A 6 -12.28 5.27 12.32
N ALA A 7 -11.27 5.81 11.63
CA ALA A 7 -10.25 5.01 10.96
C ALA A 7 -9.40 4.19 11.96
N ARG A 8 -8.97 4.81 13.06
CA ARG A 8 -8.27 4.14 14.17
C ARG A 8 -9.12 3.02 14.73
N GLU A 9 -10.41 3.27 15.01
CA GLU A 9 -11.28 2.25 15.58
C GLU A 9 -11.43 1.04 14.64
N ALA A 10 -11.62 1.29 13.35
CA ALA A 10 -11.69 0.23 12.35
C ALA A 10 -10.39 -0.59 12.28
N ILE A 11 -9.22 0.04 12.39
CA ILE A 11 -7.95 -0.68 12.38
C ILE A 11 -7.73 -1.49 13.67
N ASN A 12 -8.13 -0.94 14.82
CA ASN A 12 -8.01 -1.62 16.11
C ASN A 12 -8.89 -2.89 16.17
N VAL A 13 -9.98 -2.99 15.40
CA VAL A 13 -10.75 -4.24 15.26
C VAL A 13 -9.87 -5.37 14.71
N VAL A 14 -9.11 -5.11 13.63
CA VAL A 14 -8.20 -6.09 13.01
C VAL A 14 -7.07 -6.44 13.98
N ARG A 15 -6.48 -5.42 14.63
CA ARG A 15 -5.36 -5.59 15.57
C ARG A 15 -5.75 -6.41 16.80
N ARG A 16 -6.90 -6.12 17.41
CA ARG A 16 -7.44 -6.91 18.54
C ARG A 16 -7.64 -8.38 18.15
N ARG A 17 -8.19 -8.64 16.96
CA ARG A 17 -8.40 -10.01 16.44
C ARG A 17 -7.06 -10.77 16.27
N ALA A 18 -5.99 -10.05 15.91
CA ALA A 18 -4.64 -10.60 15.79
C ALA A 18 -3.82 -10.55 17.09
N HIS A 19 -4.41 -10.16 18.23
CA HIS A 19 -3.73 -9.93 19.50
C HIS A 19 -2.54 -8.92 19.42
N ALA A 20 -2.61 -7.96 18.50
CA ALA A 20 -1.65 -6.88 18.38
C ALA A 20 -2.04 -5.65 19.25
N PRO A 21 -1.08 -4.86 19.75
CA PRO A 21 -1.36 -3.66 20.55
C PRO A 21 -2.21 -2.65 19.78
N GLU A 22 -3.19 -2.02 20.41
CA GLU A 22 -3.96 -0.94 19.78
C GLU A 22 -3.09 0.27 19.47
N ILE A 23 -3.52 1.06 18.47
CA ILE A 23 -2.88 2.33 18.14
C ILE A 23 -3.74 3.53 18.56
N THR A 24 -3.07 4.67 18.66
CA THR A 24 -3.62 6.00 18.92
C THR A 24 -3.94 6.75 17.60
N ASP A 25 -4.71 7.84 17.70
CA ASP A 25 -5.05 8.67 16.53
C ASP A 25 -3.80 9.25 15.85
N SER A 26 -2.73 9.55 16.61
CA SER A 26 -1.45 10.05 16.05
C SER A 26 -0.70 9.03 15.21
N GLU A 27 -0.90 7.74 15.47
CA GLU A 27 -0.25 6.66 14.73
C GLU A 27 -1.02 6.28 13.47
N MET A 28 -2.30 6.70 13.37
CA MET A 28 -3.17 6.42 12.25
C MET A 28 -2.79 7.23 11.01
N THR A 29 -1.68 6.85 10.38
CA THR A 29 -1.15 7.47 9.16
C THR A 29 -1.39 6.58 7.93
N MET A 30 -1.25 7.14 6.72
CA MET A 30 -1.34 6.34 5.49
C MET A 30 -0.28 5.22 5.45
N ASP A 31 0.93 5.49 5.95
CA ASP A 31 1.98 4.47 5.98
C ASP A 31 1.68 3.38 7.00
N PHE A 32 1.15 3.72 8.17
CA PHE A 32 0.68 2.72 9.13
C PHE A 32 -0.45 1.85 8.55
N LEU A 33 -1.45 2.46 7.90
CA LEU A 33 -2.54 1.74 7.25
C LEU A 33 -2.02 0.76 6.20
N LEU A 34 -1.06 1.19 5.37
CA LEU A 34 -0.47 0.36 4.35
C LEU A 34 0.40 -0.76 4.93
N ASP A 35 1.04 -0.55 6.07
CA ASP A 35 1.79 -1.57 6.81
C ASP A 35 0.85 -2.61 7.42
N GLU A 36 -0.26 -2.19 8.01
CA GLU A 36 -1.22 -3.12 8.59
C GLU A 36 -1.92 -3.95 7.51
N ARG A 37 -2.26 -3.32 6.38
CA ARG A 37 -2.90 -4.00 5.27
C ARG A 37 -2.04 -5.09 4.64
N ILE A 38 -0.72 -4.91 4.57
CA ILE A 38 0.17 -5.97 4.07
C ILE A 38 0.32 -7.10 5.09
N ARG A 39 0.33 -6.82 6.40
CA ARG A 39 0.34 -7.87 7.44
C ARG A 39 -0.92 -8.73 7.38
N GLU A 40 -2.06 -8.09 7.17
CA GLU A 40 -3.36 -8.77 7.10
C GLU A 40 -3.58 -9.55 5.81
N LEU A 41 -3.21 -8.97 4.65
CA LEU A 41 -3.60 -9.49 3.33
C LEU A 41 -2.42 -9.99 2.49
N VAL A 42 -1.32 -10.42 3.13
CA VAL A 42 -0.17 -10.96 2.41
C VAL A 42 -0.58 -12.19 1.61
N GLY A 43 -0.34 -12.16 0.30
CA GLY A 43 -0.70 -13.24 -0.62
C GLY A 43 -2.15 -13.21 -1.13
N GLU A 44 -3.03 -12.43 -0.50
CA GLU A 44 -4.44 -12.31 -0.90
C GLU A 44 -4.71 -11.04 -1.72
N GLU A 45 -4.03 -9.94 -1.39
CA GLU A 45 -4.16 -8.70 -2.13
C GLU A 45 -2.96 -8.47 -3.08
N SER A 46 -3.26 -8.08 -4.32
CA SER A 46 -2.24 -7.50 -5.20
C SER A 46 -1.74 -6.17 -4.65
N ARG A 47 -0.58 -6.23 -3.99
CA ARG A 47 0.06 -5.07 -3.35
C ARG A 47 0.29 -3.93 -4.34
N ARG A 48 0.58 -4.24 -5.61
CA ARG A 48 0.79 -3.25 -6.67
C ARG A 48 -0.43 -2.33 -6.83
N PHE A 49 -1.63 -2.89 -6.94
CA PHE A 49 -2.84 -2.07 -7.15
C PHE A 49 -3.13 -1.14 -5.97
N THR A 50 -2.98 -1.62 -4.74
CA THR A 50 -3.18 -0.77 -3.56
C THR A 50 -2.12 0.34 -3.45
N LEU A 51 -0.87 0.07 -3.81
CA LEU A 51 0.15 1.11 -3.82
C LEU A 51 -0.01 2.10 -4.99
N CYS A 52 -0.46 1.64 -6.17
CA CYS A 52 -0.78 2.54 -7.29
C CYS A 52 -1.91 3.50 -6.92
N ARG A 53 -3.05 3.00 -6.42
CA ARG A 53 -4.22 3.85 -6.11
C ARG A 53 -3.95 4.85 -4.97
N THR A 54 -2.98 4.58 -4.11
CA THR A 54 -2.59 5.45 -3.00
C THR A 54 -1.41 6.38 -3.34
N GLY A 55 -0.86 6.28 -4.56
CA GLY A 55 0.32 7.06 -4.96
C GLY A 55 1.62 6.64 -4.28
N LYS A 56 1.64 5.50 -3.57
CA LYS A 56 2.75 5.04 -2.73
C LYS A 56 3.66 4.02 -3.41
N LEU A 57 3.38 3.61 -4.65
CA LEU A 57 4.16 2.59 -5.35
C LEU A 57 5.64 2.97 -5.47
N LEU A 58 5.95 4.11 -6.08
CA LEU A 58 7.33 4.51 -6.36
C LEU A 58 8.16 4.64 -5.07
N GLU A 59 7.65 5.43 -4.12
CA GLU A 59 8.29 5.66 -2.81
C GLU A 59 8.60 4.34 -2.11
N ARG A 60 7.61 3.47 -1.97
CA ARG A 60 7.74 2.25 -1.17
C ARG A 60 8.50 1.15 -1.89
N THR A 61 8.37 1.02 -3.21
CA THR A 61 9.19 0.05 -3.96
C THR A 61 10.66 0.45 -3.93
N ARG A 62 10.99 1.73 -4.12
CA ARG A 62 12.39 2.22 -4.02
C ARG A 62 12.97 2.02 -2.62
N LYS A 63 12.15 2.20 -1.57
CA LYS A 63 12.58 2.08 -0.17
C LYS A 63 12.77 0.64 0.32
N TYR A 64 11.87 -0.26 -0.05
CA TYR A 64 11.79 -1.59 0.59
C TYR A 64 12.16 -2.77 -0.32
N ASN A 65 12.30 -2.58 -1.64
CA ASN A 65 12.60 -3.66 -2.56
C ASN A 65 14.00 -3.45 -3.17
N THR A 66 14.96 -4.29 -2.78
CA THR A 66 16.35 -4.22 -3.25
C THR A 66 16.50 -4.55 -4.74
N GLU A 67 15.61 -5.38 -5.28
CA GLU A 67 15.67 -5.84 -6.67
C GLU A 67 15.03 -4.84 -7.63
N SER A 68 13.77 -4.48 -7.34
CA SER A 68 12.98 -3.60 -8.22
C SER A 68 13.19 -2.12 -7.93
N GLY A 69 13.63 -1.76 -6.72
CA GLY A 69 13.84 -0.38 -6.31
C GLY A 69 14.79 0.42 -7.21
N PRO A 70 16.00 -0.10 -7.52
CA PRO A 70 16.98 0.59 -8.36
C PRO A 70 16.50 0.87 -9.79
N VAL A 71 15.62 0.03 -10.32
CA VAL A 71 15.10 0.15 -11.71
C VAL A 71 13.72 0.80 -11.78
N MET A 72 13.12 1.20 -10.65
CA MET A 72 11.77 1.77 -10.61
C MET A 72 11.73 3.20 -11.16
N ARG A 73 11.11 3.39 -12.33
CA ARG A 73 10.90 4.68 -12.99
C ARG A 73 9.47 5.18 -12.82
N ASP A 74 9.25 6.48 -12.98
CA ASP A 74 7.96 7.12 -12.67
C ASP A 74 6.81 6.59 -13.55
N TYR A 75 7.11 6.21 -14.80
CA TYR A 75 6.14 5.62 -15.73
C TYR A 75 5.77 4.16 -15.39
N HIS A 76 6.49 3.48 -14.50
CA HIS A 76 6.15 2.12 -14.06
C HIS A 76 4.92 2.06 -13.14
N THR A 77 4.28 3.21 -12.87
CA THR A 77 2.98 3.27 -12.18
C THR A 77 1.83 2.74 -13.03
N LEU A 78 2.00 2.75 -14.35
CA LEU A 78 1.08 2.21 -15.34
C LEU A 78 1.68 0.98 -16.03
N TRP A 79 0.82 0.17 -16.66
CA TRP A 79 1.26 -0.88 -17.56
C TRP A 79 1.36 -0.36 -18.99
N PRO A 80 2.34 -0.83 -19.77
CA PRO A 80 2.45 -0.44 -21.16
C PRO A 80 1.26 -0.99 -21.95
N ILE A 81 0.82 -0.20 -22.93
CA ILE A 81 -0.08 -0.70 -23.97
C ILE A 81 0.75 -1.65 -24.85
N PRO A 82 0.28 -2.88 -25.15
CA PRO A 82 1.01 -3.80 -26.01
C PRO A 82 1.33 -3.16 -27.36
N GLN A 83 2.56 -3.34 -27.85
CA GLN A 83 3.02 -2.69 -29.08
C GLN A 83 2.15 -3.04 -30.30
N SER A 84 1.68 -4.29 -30.38
CA SER A 84 0.77 -4.73 -31.44
C SER A 84 -0.55 -3.95 -31.49
N ILE A 85 -1.02 -3.42 -30.36
CA ILE A 85 -2.24 -2.60 -30.28
C ILE A 85 -1.94 -1.15 -30.71
N ILE A 86 -0.72 -0.66 -30.46
CA ILE A 86 -0.28 0.67 -30.93
C ILE A 86 -0.09 0.68 -32.45
N ASP A 87 0.40 -0.44 -33.01
CA ASP A 87 0.71 -0.57 -34.44
C ASP A 87 -0.50 -0.94 -35.32
N SER A 88 -1.68 -1.20 -34.72
CA SER A 88 -2.94 -1.52 -35.42
C SER A 88 -3.68 -0.27 -35.88
#